data_AF-A0A412T2B5-F1
#
_entry.id   AF-A0A412T2B5-F1
#
_cell.length_a   1.000
_cell.length_b   1.000
_cell.length_c   1.000
_cell.angle_alpha   90.00
_cell.angle_beta   90.00
_cell.angle_gamma   90.00
#
_symmetry.space_group_name_H-M   'P 1'
#
loop_
_entity.id
_entity.type
_entity.pdbx_description
1 polymer ?
#
loop_
_entity_poly.entity_id
_entity_poly.type
_entity_poly.pdbx_seq_one_letter_code
_entity_poly.pdbx_strand_id
1 'polypeptide(L)'
;MKKNDATVSSLDWITYSSYVDGPCWMKYVDDNKFLDELSIPGTHDSGTCSVDNDTEPQSSQVKCQQDYIPTQLLEGIRYFDIRLGKGDDPGIDHGDYYLLKKDAYFMHLSDVIGYFKTFLNENPTEALIMLVSRGNDEATDKSVTTAFAKVLDDNPKLFYTSSRIPTLHEARGKIVLLRRFRLAGNSVSGHTWGLDLTEWDDKIKAHSDSATMCLVQDARGFEAAGETGDKEPYCTKVYAQDKYKLTGTDKLSWVDNALKETTGRTRNEVDVEDDNGAKEQVLERCWSINYTSCTGLSHGGNPFTSARVVNEHLYKSPYINPSGTEDTKSDYLKHIGIIASDFVDAALARSIYQRNYDTEHKQTASYYLPYYLPTRMRMTYGDSLSDASFQDGKTVGEGHFRLADSSNALNATASGHAFAIEYVDVDALGNETVTGLQGSVPIDIDPRALTPHFEGLEGLKAGEDVRAKIAASLEGKLETDACTAQLEFVHDADGAPGTAMAEGETFAAGTYWVRVNGLLGDAAQNYTLASDGAASFTVAASGSAGGTGSDTGSNAGGADKNGKSNKRGQGKGSGGKLADTGDSSGVAAGLAAAAVATTVAGAAMLASDRDNAGDDSE
;
A
#
# COMPACT_ATOMS: atom_id res chain seq x y z
N MET A 1 13.03 2.92 36.99
CA MET A 1 12.65 4.03 36.09
C MET A 1 11.41 3.59 35.32
N LYS A 2 10.36 4.41 35.32
CA LYS A 2 9.00 4.05 34.92
C LYS A 2 8.93 3.66 33.43
N LYS A 3 8.28 2.52 33.17
CA LYS A 3 7.73 2.16 31.85
C LYS A 3 6.66 3.21 31.51
N ASN A 4 6.71 3.76 30.31
CA ASN A 4 5.63 4.59 29.80
C ASN A 4 4.42 3.69 29.54
N ASP A 5 3.48 3.70 30.49
CA ASP A 5 2.10 3.29 30.31
C ASP A 5 1.40 4.29 29.37
N ALA A 6 1.64 4.15 28.06
CA ALA A 6 0.73 4.69 27.06
C ALA A 6 -0.31 3.61 26.80
N THR A 7 -1.38 3.64 27.59
CA THR A 7 -2.62 2.90 27.33
C THR A 7 -3.10 3.19 25.92
N VAL A 8 -3.46 2.11 25.21
CA VAL A 8 -4.16 2.10 23.93
C VAL A 8 -5.55 2.74 24.13
N SER A 9 -5.60 4.06 24.19
CA SER A 9 -6.83 4.85 24.28
C SER A 9 -6.68 6.03 23.33
N SER A 10 -7.58 6.11 22.34
CA SER A 10 -7.56 6.94 21.13
C SER A 10 -6.63 6.44 20.02
N LEU A 11 -7.08 5.42 19.29
CA LEU A 11 -6.82 5.44 17.86
C LEU A 11 -7.70 6.56 17.31
N ASP A 12 -7.11 7.68 16.90
CA ASP A 12 -7.83 8.66 16.07
C ASP A 12 -8.11 8.01 14.71
N TRP A 13 -9.25 7.35 14.62
CA TRP A 13 -9.84 6.68 13.45
C TRP A 13 -10.04 7.60 12.24
N ILE A 14 -10.04 8.92 12.45
CA ILE A 14 -10.09 9.94 11.40
C ILE A 14 -8.72 10.16 10.74
N THR A 15 -7.61 9.83 11.42
CA THR A 15 -6.25 10.21 11.01
C THR A 15 -5.61 9.24 9.99
N TYR A 16 -6.32 8.20 9.56
CA TYR A 16 -5.73 7.10 8.78
C TYR A 16 -6.47 6.63 7.53
N SER A 17 -7.61 7.21 7.15
CA SER A 17 -8.15 6.90 5.82
C SER A 17 -7.70 7.94 4.80
N SER A 18 -6.95 7.46 3.81
CA SER A 18 -6.62 8.17 2.57
C SER A 18 -7.83 8.25 1.62
N TYR A 19 -8.99 7.74 2.03
CA TYR A 19 -10.21 7.68 1.23
C TYR A 19 -11.33 8.42 1.95
N VAL A 20 -11.62 9.63 1.48
CA VAL A 20 -12.37 10.69 2.18
C VAL A 20 -13.69 10.23 2.82
N ASP A 21 -14.41 9.32 2.17
CA ASP A 21 -15.68 8.78 2.69
C ASP A 21 -15.55 7.35 3.27
N GLY A 22 -14.42 6.67 3.10
CA GLY A 22 -14.23 5.27 3.48
C GLY A 22 -14.71 4.94 4.90
N PRO A 23 -14.32 5.67 5.94
CA PRO A 23 -14.77 5.40 7.31
C PRO A 23 -16.25 5.69 7.57
N CYS A 24 -16.94 6.48 6.74
CA CYS A 24 -18.25 7.03 7.08
C CYS A 24 -19.22 7.22 5.90
N TRP A 25 -19.06 6.47 4.81
CA TRP A 25 -19.81 6.69 3.57
C TRP A 25 -21.32 6.43 3.73
N MET A 26 -21.74 5.57 4.67
CA MET A 26 -23.16 5.31 4.87
C MET A 26 -23.90 6.53 5.45
N LYS A 27 -23.21 7.55 6.00
CA LYS A 27 -23.85 8.78 6.50
C LYS A 27 -24.58 9.59 5.41
N TYR A 28 -24.21 9.41 4.14
CA TYR A 28 -24.84 10.09 3.00
C TYR A 28 -26.00 9.30 2.39
N VAL A 29 -26.27 8.10 2.89
CA VAL A 29 -27.31 7.21 2.39
C VAL A 29 -28.58 7.41 3.23
N ASP A 30 -29.74 7.49 2.56
CA ASP A 30 -31.05 7.60 3.20
C ASP A 30 -31.29 6.43 4.17
N ASP A 31 -31.68 6.76 5.40
CA ASP A 31 -32.05 5.85 6.48
C ASP A 31 -33.12 4.82 6.08
N ASN A 32 -34.02 5.18 5.17
CA ASN A 32 -35.12 4.33 4.74
C ASN A 32 -34.71 3.28 3.70
N LYS A 33 -33.52 3.39 3.09
CA LYS A 33 -33.03 2.36 2.16
C LYS A 33 -32.78 1.07 2.91
N PHE A 34 -33.23 -0.03 2.33
CA PHE A 34 -32.89 -1.37 2.81
C PHE A 34 -31.47 -1.71 2.43
N LEU A 35 -30.78 -2.50 3.26
CA LEU A 35 -29.39 -2.86 2.96
C LEU A 35 -29.22 -3.63 1.65
N ASP A 36 -30.27 -4.31 1.16
CA ASP A 36 -30.25 -4.97 -0.15
C ASP A 36 -30.35 -4.01 -1.34
N GLU A 37 -30.68 -2.74 -1.09
CA GLU A 37 -30.66 -1.66 -2.09
C GLU A 37 -29.29 -0.99 -2.20
N LEU A 38 -28.37 -1.35 -1.30
CA LEU A 38 -27.03 -0.80 -1.26
C LEU A 38 -26.05 -1.69 -2.00
N SER A 39 -25.00 -1.06 -2.47
CA SER A 39 -23.85 -1.74 -3.05
C SER A 39 -22.71 -1.69 -2.07
N ILE A 40 -22.34 -2.87 -1.59
CA ILE A 40 -21.53 -2.99 -0.39
C ILE A 40 -20.22 -3.67 -0.78
N PRO A 41 -19.08 -2.99 -0.61
CA PRO A 41 -17.79 -3.65 -0.77
C PRO A 41 -17.55 -4.57 0.42
N GLY A 42 -17.06 -5.76 0.11
CA GLY A 42 -16.83 -6.84 1.06
C GLY A 42 -15.50 -7.54 0.83
N THR A 43 -15.03 -8.22 1.87
CA THR A 43 -13.81 -9.04 1.80
C THR A 43 -14.13 -10.51 2.01
N HIS A 44 -13.58 -11.37 1.15
CA HIS A 44 -13.56 -12.81 1.33
C HIS A 44 -12.45 -13.21 2.30
N ASP A 45 -12.71 -14.13 3.23
CA ASP A 45 -11.74 -14.55 4.25
C ASP A 45 -11.01 -13.34 4.90
N SER A 46 -11.79 -12.43 5.48
CA SER A 46 -11.35 -11.05 5.81
C SER A 46 -10.13 -10.97 6.72
N GLY A 47 -9.86 -11.99 7.54
CA GLY A 47 -8.73 -12.02 8.47
C GLY A 47 -7.38 -12.38 7.83
N THR A 48 -7.33 -12.74 6.54
CA THR A 48 -6.16 -13.41 5.92
C THR A 48 -5.03 -12.48 5.47
N CYS A 49 -4.92 -11.29 6.05
CA CYS A 49 -3.77 -10.39 5.84
C CYS A 49 -2.46 -11.01 6.33
N SER A 50 -2.50 -11.67 7.50
CA SER A 50 -1.37 -12.36 8.09
C SER A 50 -1.79 -13.77 8.51
N VAL A 51 -1.01 -14.76 8.07
CA VAL A 51 -1.30 -16.18 8.19
C VAL A 51 -0.08 -16.85 8.83
N ASP A 52 -0.30 -17.68 9.83
CA ASP A 52 0.78 -18.41 10.50
C ASP A 52 1.50 -19.36 9.53
N ASN A 53 2.84 -19.39 9.63
CA ASN A 53 3.73 -20.23 8.81
C ASN A 53 3.55 -20.11 7.28
N ASP A 54 3.07 -18.96 6.80
CA ASP A 54 2.84 -18.72 5.37
C ASP A 54 3.86 -17.74 4.76
N THR A 55 3.86 -17.67 3.44
CA THR A 55 4.78 -16.91 2.60
C THR A 55 4.17 -15.59 2.12
N GLU A 56 4.89 -14.87 1.25
CA GLU A 56 4.39 -13.66 0.61
C GLU A 56 3.13 -13.92 -0.24
N PRO A 57 2.24 -12.93 -0.46
CA PRO A 57 0.99 -13.12 -1.19
C PRO A 57 1.14 -13.81 -2.56
N GLN A 58 2.25 -13.55 -3.27
CA GLN A 58 2.52 -14.11 -4.61
C GLN A 58 2.77 -15.62 -4.60
N SER A 59 3.08 -16.22 -3.45
CA SER A 59 3.32 -17.66 -3.29
C SER A 59 2.36 -18.34 -2.32
N SER A 60 1.61 -17.56 -1.53
CA SER A 60 0.61 -18.06 -0.59
C SER A 60 -0.59 -18.67 -1.30
N GLN A 61 -1.16 -19.74 -0.71
CA GLN A 61 -2.43 -20.35 -1.13
C GLN A 61 -3.60 -20.01 -0.21
N VAL A 62 -3.35 -19.15 0.79
CA VAL A 62 -4.25 -18.92 1.93
C VAL A 62 -4.53 -17.42 2.12
N LYS A 63 -3.57 -16.54 1.81
CA LYS A 63 -3.76 -15.10 1.88
C LYS A 63 -4.74 -14.64 0.82
N CYS A 64 -5.84 -14.05 1.27
CA CYS A 64 -6.86 -13.43 0.44
C CYS A 64 -6.90 -11.91 0.60
N GLN A 65 -6.23 -11.34 1.62
CA GLN A 65 -6.24 -9.91 1.90
C GLN A 65 -4.81 -9.38 2.07
N GLN A 66 -4.62 -8.08 1.81
CA GLN A 66 -3.36 -7.37 2.10
C GLN A 66 -3.46 -6.46 3.33
N ASP A 67 -4.68 -6.16 3.77
CA ASP A 67 -4.97 -5.24 4.86
C ASP A 67 -5.65 -5.94 6.03
N TYR A 68 -5.30 -5.57 7.27
CA TYR A 68 -5.98 -6.07 8.46
C TYR A 68 -7.41 -5.49 8.55
N ILE A 69 -8.32 -6.20 9.23
CA ILE A 69 -9.73 -5.79 9.39
C ILE A 69 -9.91 -4.31 9.80
N PRO A 70 -9.13 -3.73 10.76
CA PRO A 70 -9.21 -2.31 11.06
C PRO A 70 -8.96 -1.40 9.86
N THR A 71 -7.97 -1.73 9.01
CA THR A 71 -7.69 -0.97 7.79
C THR A 71 -8.82 -1.15 6.77
N GLN A 72 -9.32 -2.36 6.56
CA GLN A 72 -10.46 -2.62 5.65
C GLN A 72 -11.69 -1.77 6.01
N LEU A 73 -11.97 -1.59 7.31
CA LEU A 73 -13.06 -0.71 7.76
C LEU A 73 -12.86 0.75 7.30
N LEU A 74 -11.62 1.25 7.36
CA LEU A 74 -11.25 2.60 6.92
C LEU A 74 -11.32 2.77 5.40
N GLU A 75 -11.14 1.70 4.63
CA GLU A 75 -11.25 1.67 3.17
C GLU A 75 -12.71 1.67 2.69
N GLY A 76 -13.67 1.46 3.60
CA GLY A 76 -15.10 1.45 3.28
C GLY A 76 -15.72 0.07 3.20
N ILE A 77 -14.98 -1.01 3.51
CA ILE A 77 -15.51 -2.37 3.59
C ILE A 77 -16.58 -2.44 4.68
N ARG A 78 -17.74 -3.03 4.35
CA ARG A 78 -18.87 -3.21 5.28
C ARG A 78 -19.43 -4.64 5.29
N TYR A 79 -18.91 -5.53 4.44
CA TYR A 79 -19.22 -6.96 4.49
C TYR A 79 -17.95 -7.76 4.78
N PHE A 80 -17.99 -8.61 5.81
CA PHE A 80 -16.84 -9.38 6.26
C PHE A 80 -17.19 -10.87 6.33
N ASP A 81 -16.42 -11.70 5.63
CA ASP A 81 -16.47 -13.17 5.72
C ASP A 81 -15.47 -13.63 6.78
N ILE A 82 -15.99 -14.04 7.94
CA ILE A 82 -15.22 -14.45 9.11
C ILE A 82 -15.40 -15.96 9.33
N ARG A 83 -14.30 -16.68 9.28
CA ARG A 83 -14.26 -18.13 9.47
C ARG A 83 -13.64 -18.47 10.82
N LEU A 84 -14.33 -19.33 11.55
CA LEU A 84 -14.01 -19.67 12.93
C LEU A 84 -13.40 -21.06 13.02
N GLY A 85 -12.32 -21.15 13.78
CA GLY A 85 -11.66 -22.39 14.18
C GLY A 85 -12.11 -22.87 15.57
N LYS A 86 -11.22 -23.59 16.26
CA LYS A 86 -11.50 -24.13 17.59
C LYS A 86 -11.34 -23.12 18.72
N GLY A 87 -11.99 -23.41 19.85
CA GLY A 87 -11.85 -22.68 21.11
C GLY A 87 -13.16 -22.10 21.65
N ASP A 88 -13.16 -21.72 22.94
CA ASP A 88 -14.28 -21.01 23.58
C ASP A 88 -14.35 -19.54 23.15
N ASP A 89 -13.18 -18.96 22.85
CA ASP A 89 -13.00 -17.75 22.04
C ASP A 89 -12.31 -18.21 20.74
N PRO A 90 -13.10 -18.60 19.71
CA PRO A 90 -12.58 -19.26 18.53
C PRO A 90 -11.47 -18.45 17.86
N GLY A 91 -10.38 -19.12 17.50
CA GLY A 91 -9.41 -18.52 16.58
C GLY A 91 -10.05 -18.24 15.22
N ILE A 92 -9.53 -17.26 14.48
CA ILE A 92 -9.89 -17.04 13.08
C ILE A 92 -8.93 -17.84 12.20
N ASP A 93 -9.47 -18.53 11.21
CA ASP A 93 -8.74 -19.48 10.37
C ASP A 93 -9.09 -19.37 8.89
N HIS A 94 -8.25 -19.96 8.05
CA HIS A 94 -8.57 -20.27 6.66
C HIS A 94 -8.06 -21.68 6.37
N GLY A 95 -8.97 -22.66 6.43
CA GLY A 95 -8.61 -24.08 6.42
C GLY A 95 -7.80 -24.43 7.68
N ASP A 96 -6.67 -25.09 7.50
CA ASP A 96 -5.81 -25.54 8.62
C ASP A 96 -4.89 -24.42 9.16
N TYR A 97 -4.98 -23.20 8.63
CA TYR A 97 -4.08 -22.11 8.97
C TYR A 97 -4.74 -21.07 9.87
N TYR A 98 -4.08 -20.76 10.98
CA TYR A 98 -4.51 -19.72 11.92
C TYR A 98 -4.07 -18.35 11.44
N LEU A 99 -4.93 -17.35 11.66
CA LEU A 99 -4.69 -15.98 11.23
C LEU A 99 -4.12 -15.14 12.37
N LEU A 100 -3.29 -14.17 12.02
CA LEU A 100 -2.57 -13.34 12.97
C LEU A 100 -3.07 -11.90 12.92
N LYS A 101 -3.00 -11.23 14.07
CA LYS A 101 -3.10 -9.79 14.21
C LYS A 101 -1.79 -9.11 13.80
N LYS A 102 -1.83 -7.78 13.73
CA LYS A 102 -0.67 -6.94 13.39
C LYS A 102 0.49 -7.09 14.37
N ASP A 103 0.22 -7.44 15.62
CA ASP A 103 1.20 -7.71 16.66
C ASP A 103 1.72 -9.17 16.65
N ALA A 104 1.39 -9.93 15.60
CA ALA A 104 1.76 -11.34 15.38
C ALA A 104 1.17 -12.34 16.37
N TYR A 105 0.20 -11.95 17.20
CA TYR A 105 -0.59 -12.90 17.99
C TYR A 105 -1.76 -13.48 17.18
N PHE A 106 -2.21 -14.69 17.54
CA PHE A 106 -3.40 -15.29 16.93
C PHE A 106 -4.61 -14.37 17.11
N MET A 107 -5.37 -14.22 16.02
CA MET A 107 -6.61 -13.47 16.00
C MET A 107 -7.74 -14.37 16.49
N HIS A 108 -8.55 -13.85 17.41
CA HIS A 108 -9.73 -14.53 17.91
C HIS A 108 -11.02 -13.78 17.55
N LEU A 109 -12.16 -14.45 17.71
CA LEU A 109 -13.48 -13.85 17.53
C LEU A 109 -13.65 -12.57 18.38
N SER A 110 -13.21 -12.59 19.63
CA SER A 110 -13.27 -11.42 20.51
C SER A 110 -12.50 -10.21 19.97
N ASP A 111 -11.36 -10.42 19.29
CA ASP A 111 -10.59 -9.34 18.65
C ASP A 111 -11.40 -8.71 17.51
N VAL A 112 -11.99 -9.54 16.63
CA VAL A 112 -12.82 -9.09 15.50
C VAL A 112 -14.02 -8.28 15.99
N ILE A 113 -14.72 -8.77 17.01
CA ILE A 113 -15.84 -8.04 17.63
C ILE A 113 -15.35 -6.74 18.28
N GLY A 114 -14.17 -6.73 18.89
CA GLY A 114 -13.53 -5.54 19.42
C GLY A 114 -13.28 -4.46 18.36
N TYR A 115 -12.77 -4.85 17.18
CA TYR A 115 -12.58 -3.94 16.05
C TYR A 115 -13.90 -3.36 15.55
N PHE A 116 -14.90 -4.21 15.31
CA PHE A 116 -16.22 -3.78 14.86
C PHE A 116 -16.91 -2.85 15.85
N LYS A 117 -16.87 -3.18 17.14
CA LYS A 117 -17.45 -2.35 18.19
C LYS A 117 -16.77 -0.99 18.29
N THR A 118 -15.44 -0.95 18.22
CA THR A 118 -14.68 0.31 18.25
C THR A 118 -15.07 1.18 17.06
N PHE A 119 -15.04 0.62 15.86
CA PHE A 119 -15.39 1.32 14.63
C PHE A 119 -16.83 1.86 14.63
N LEU A 120 -17.81 1.06 15.05
CA LEU A 120 -19.22 1.46 15.11
C LEU A 120 -19.50 2.51 16.18
N ASN A 121 -18.79 2.49 17.31
CA ASN A 121 -18.89 3.55 18.33
C ASN A 121 -18.36 4.88 17.82
N GLU A 122 -17.28 4.83 17.03
CA GLU A 122 -16.63 6.00 16.45
C GLU A 122 -17.39 6.52 15.22
N ASN A 123 -18.01 5.62 14.46
CA ASN A 123 -18.78 5.91 13.25
C ASN A 123 -20.22 5.38 13.41
N PRO A 124 -21.05 6.02 14.26
CA PRO A 124 -22.40 5.52 14.57
C PRO A 124 -23.35 5.57 13.37
N THR A 125 -22.96 6.25 12.29
CA THR A 125 -23.70 6.21 11.02
C THR A 125 -23.47 4.91 10.27
N GLU A 126 -22.47 4.11 10.57
CA GLU A 126 -22.16 2.92 9.79
C GLU A 126 -22.91 1.69 10.30
N ALA A 127 -23.06 0.71 9.43
CA ALA A 127 -23.58 -0.61 9.73
C ALA A 127 -22.64 -1.65 9.12
N LEU A 128 -22.40 -2.76 9.83
CA LEU A 128 -21.55 -3.84 9.35
C LEU A 128 -22.39 -5.08 9.05
N ILE A 129 -21.97 -5.88 8.08
CA ILE A 129 -22.51 -7.21 7.79
C ILE A 129 -21.39 -8.21 8.07
N MET A 130 -21.65 -9.14 8.98
CA MET A 130 -20.71 -10.20 9.32
C MET A 130 -21.32 -11.54 8.90
N LEU A 131 -20.70 -12.17 7.90
CA LEU A 131 -20.95 -13.56 7.61
C LEU A 131 -20.01 -14.43 8.46
N VAL A 132 -20.59 -15.39 9.17
CA VAL A 132 -19.86 -16.28 10.07
C VAL A 132 -19.98 -17.70 9.60
N SER A 133 -18.85 -18.38 9.45
CA SER A 133 -18.79 -19.80 9.08
C SER A 133 -17.76 -20.54 9.92
N ARG A 134 -17.72 -21.87 9.77
CA ARG A 134 -16.64 -22.71 10.31
C ARG A 134 -15.50 -22.71 9.30
N GLY A 135 -14.27 -22.39 9.68
CA GLY A 135 -13.14 -22.38 8.74
C GLY A 135 -12.46 -23.73 8.53
N ASN A 136 -12.66 -24.67 9.45
CA ASN A 136 -12.27 -26.07 9.32
C ASN A 136 -13.18 -26.99 10.14
N ASP A 137 -12.84 -28.28 10.16
CA ASP A 137 -13.57 -29.29 10.93
C ASP A 137 -13.16 -29.35 12.43
N GLU A 138 -12.17 -28.56 12.87
CA GLU A 138 -11.88 -28.40 14.31
C GLU A 138 -12.99 -27.58 15.00
N ALA A 139 -13.61 -26.65 14.28
CA ALA A 139 -14.80 -25.94 14.71
C ALA A 139 -16.06 -26.82 14.53
N THR A 140 -16.75 -27.11 15.62
CA THR A 140 -18.04 -27.82 15.59
C THR A 140 -19.20 -26.83 15.61
N ASP A 141 -20.35 -27.23 15.08
CA ASP A 141 -21.59 -26.45 15.20
C ASP A 141 -21.88 -26.08 16.67
N LYS A 142 -21.63 -27.00 17.60
CA LYS A 142 -21.83 -26.79 19.04
C LYS A 142 -20.85 -25.76 19.62
N SER A 143 -19.56 -25.85 19.28
CA SER A 143 -18.55 -24.92 19.80
C SER A 143 -18.79 -23.51 19.27
N VAL A 144 -19.07 -23.38 17.96
CA VAL A 144 -19.38 -22.08 17.35
C VAL A 144 -20.67 -21.49 17.94
N THR A 145 -21.73 -22.30 18.08
CA THR A 145 -22.97 -21.84 18.74
C THR A 145 -22.70 -21.36 20.16
N THR A 146 -21.91 -22.09 20.95
CA THR A 146 -21.61 -21.73 22.34
C THR A 146 -20.80 -20.43 22.43
N ALA A 147 -19.76 -20.31 21.60
CA ALA A 147 -18.91 -19.12 21.57
C ALA A 147 -19.70 -17.87 21.12
N PHE A 148 -20.52 -18.00 20.07
CA PHE A 148 -21.30 -16.87 19.59
C PHE A 148 -22.43 -16.48 20.53
N ALA A 149 -23.07 -17.43 21.23
CA ALA A 149 -24.03 -17.11 22.29
C ALA A 149 -23.41 -16.18 23.34
N LYS A 150 -22.19 -16.49 23.79
CA LYS A 150 -21.45 -15.62 24.71
C LYS A 150 -21.21 -14.23 24.14
N VAL A 151 -20.85 -14.12 22.86
CA VAL A 151 -20.68 -12.81 22.18
C VAL A 151 -21.98 -12.01 22.17
N LEU A 152 -23.12 -12.66 21.91
CA LEU A 152 -24.45 -12.04 21.92
C LEU A 152 -24.87 -11.61 23.33
N ASP A 153 -24.61 -12.45 24.34
CA ASP A 153 -24.86 -12.14 25.77
C ASP A 153 -24.04 -10.92 26.23
N ASP A 154 -22.75 -10.88 25.88
CA ASP A 154 -21.84 -9.80 26.25
C ASP A 154 -22.14 -8.49 25.49
N ASN A 155 -22.87 -8.56 24.37
CA ASN A 155 -23.13 -7.42 23.48
C ASN A 155 -24.60 -7.37 22.98
N PRO A 156 -25.60 -7.25 23.89
CA PRO A 156 -27.02 -7.49 23.58
C PRO A 156 -27.66 -6.47 22.62
N LYS A 157 -27.00 -5.35 22.32
CA LYS A 157 -27.48 -4.32 21.39
C LYS A 157 -26.62 -4.18 20.13
N LEU A 158 -25.50 -4.89 20.06
CA LEU A 158 -24.51 -4.73 18.99
C LEU A 158 -24.94 -5.43 17.70
N PHE A 159 -25.75 -6.50 17.80
CA PHE A 159 -26.12 -7.30 16.65
C PHE A 159 -27.56 -7.06 16.22
N TYR A 160 -27.77 -7.04 14.91
CA TYR A 160 -29.06 -7.26 14.30
C TYR A 160 -29.14 -8.74 13.90
N THR A 161 -30.05 -9.46 14.53
CA THR A 161 -30.15 -10.93 14.49
C THR A 161 -31.47 -11.44 13.92
N SER A 162 -32.26 -10.56 13.31
CA SER A 162 -33.48 -10.91 12.58
C SER A 162 -33.15 -11.49 11.20
N SER A 163 -34.04 -12.32 10.65
CA SER A 163 -33.94 -12.87 9.29
C SER A 163 -34.41 -11.87 8.22
N ARG A 164 -35.12 -10.81 8.62
CA ARG A 164 -35.56 -9.73 7.72
C ARG A 164 -34.36 -8.87 7.31
N ILE A 165 -34.31 -8.44 6.05
CA ILE A 165 -33.35 -7.42 5.63
C ILE A 165 -33.68 -6.09 6.32
N PRO A 166 -32.78 -5.50 7.13
CA PRO A 166 -33.06 -4.25 7.81
C PRO A 166 -32.99 -3.06 6.85
N THR A 167 -33.70 -2.00 7.23
CA THR A 167 -33.39 -0.64 6.75
C THR A 167 -32.02 -0.22 7.28
N LEU A 168 -31.37 0.75 6.62
CA LEU A 168 -30.12 1.31 7.10
C LEU A 168 -30.31 1.89 8.51
N HIS A 169 -31.41 2.60 8.78
CA HIS A 169 -31.76 3.11 10.10
C HIS A 169 -31.69 2.04 11.20
N GLU A 170 -32.27 0.87 10.96
CA GLU A 170 -32.28 -0.25 11.90
C GLU A 170 -30.89 -0.86 12.10
N ALA A 171 -30.04 -0.80 11.08
CA ALA A 171 -28.72 -1.40 11.06
C ALA A 171 -27.61 -0.48 11.59
N ARG A 172 -27.79 0.85 11.58
CA ARG A 172 -26.77 1.80 12.06
C ARG A 172 -26.32 1.48 13.49
N GLY A 173 -25.01 1.53 13.72
CA GLY A 173 -24.37 1.17 14.97
C GLY A 173 -24.40 -0.33 15.30
N LYS A 174 -24.84 -1.19 14.37
CA LYS A 174 -24.98 -2.64 14.59
C LYS A 174 -24.25 -3.48 13.54
N ILE A 175 -24.10 -4.75 13.88
CA ILE A 175 -23.60 -5.83 13.02
C ILE A 175 -24.78 -6.70 12.61
N VAL A 176 -25.12 -6.72 11.32
CA VAL A 176 -26.09 -7.64 10.73
C VAL A 176 -25.44 -9.01 10.60
N LEU A 177 -26.01 -10.00 11.28
CA LEU A 177 -25.45 -11.35 11.35
C LEU A 177 -26.02 -12.25 10.23
N LEU A 178 -25.11 -12.83 9.44
CA LEU A 178 -25.41 -13.94 8.52
C LEU A 178 -24.65 -15.19 9.01
N ARG A 179 -25.30 -16.34 9.12
CA ARG A 179 -24.64 -17.57 9.63
C ARG A 179 -24.61 -18.70 8.61
N ARG A 180 -23.46 -19.36 8.49
CA ARG A 180 -23.24 -20.57 7.65
C ARG A 180 -22.88 -21.80 8.51
N PHE A 181 -23.44 -21.90 9.71
CA PHE A 181 -23.28 -23.05 10.61
C PHE A 181 -24.62 -23.45 11.24
N ARG A 182 -24.75 -24.71 11.63
CA ARG A 182 -25.98 -25.20 12.28
C ARG A 182 -25.96 -24.84 13.76
N LEU A 183 -27.13 -24.57 14.31
CA LEU A 183 -27.28 -24.35 15.75
C LEU A 183 -27.26 -25.70 16.48
N ALA A 184 -26.38 -25.86 17.46
CA ALA A 184 -26.28 -27.09 18.24
C ALA A 184 -25.84 -26.84 19.69
N GLY A 185 -26.25 -27.75 20.59
CA GLY A 185 -25.93 -27.69 22.01
C GLY A 185 -26.96 -26.94 22.86
N ASN A 186 -26.57 -26.57 24.08
CA ASN A 186 -27.51 -26.03 25.07
C ASN A 186 -27.74 -24.52 24.92
N SER A 187 -26.85 -23.81 24.21
CA SER A 187 -26.95 -22.36 24.01
C SER A 187 -27.88 -21.96 22.86
N VAL A 188 -28.47 -22.93 22.14
CA VAL A 188 -29.37 -22.67 21.00
C VAL A 188 -30.58 -21.84 21.42
N SER A 189 -31.19 -22.21 22.55
CA SER A 189 -32.28 -21.46 23.16
C SER A 189 -31.73 -20.23 23.88
N GLY A 190 -32.24 -19.04 23.56
CA GLY A 190 -31.86 -17.80 24.24
C GLY A 190 -31.67 -16.62 23.29
N HIS A 191 -31.42 -16.89 22.01
CA HIS A 191 -31.15 -15.86 21.01
C HIS A 191 -31.88 -16.12 19.69
N THR A 192 -32.09 -15.03 18.96
CA THR A 192 -32.24 -15.06 17.50
C THR A 192 -30.84 -15.06 16.87
N TRP A 193 -30.64 -15.74 15.75
CA TRP A 193 -29.32 -16.13 15.24
C TRP A 193 -28.95 -15.52 13.88
N GLY A 194 -29.57 -14.40 13.51
CA GLY A 194 -29.39 -13.80 12.20
C GLY A 194 -29.96 -14.64 11.07
N LEU A 195 -29.67 -14.25 9.83
CA LEU A 195 -30.14 -14.96 8.66
C LEU A 195 -29.40 -16.30 8.51
N ASP A 196 -30.17 -17.39 8.46
CA ASP A 196 -29.65 -18.75 8.26
C ASP A 196 -29.23 -18.97 6.80
N LEU A 197 -27.96 -19.26 6.57
CA LEU A 197 -27.37 -19.62 5.28
C LEU A 197 -26.66 -20.98 5.35
N THR A 198 -27.07 -21.87 6.26
CA THR A 198 -26.39 -23.17 6.46
C THR A 198 -26.37 -24.04 5.21
N GLU A 199 -27.37 -23.93 4.32
CA GLU A 199 -27.44 -24.71 3.08
C GLU A 199 -26.61 -24.12 1.92
N TRP A 200 -25.85 -23.04 2.15
CA TRP A 200 -25.11 -22.32 1.11
C TRP A 200 -24.23 -23.24 0.27
N ASP A 201 -23.36 -24.03 0.89
CA ASP A 201 -22.41 -24.89 0.19
C ASP A 201 -23.09 -25.99 -0.63
N ASP A 202 -24.10 -26.64 -0.05
CA ASP A 202 -24.84 -27.71 -0.72
C ASP A 202 -25.62 -27.16 -1.92
N LYS A 203 -26.23 -25.97 -1.80
CA LYS A 203 -26.96 -25.32 -2.90
C LYS A 203 -26.02 -24.81 -3.99
N ILE A 204 -24.91 -24.17 -3.64
CA ILE A 204 -23.89 -23.75 -4.63
C ILE A 204 -23.32 -24.96 -5.36
N LYS A 205 -23.05 -26.05 -4.66
CA LYS A 205 -22.58 -27.30 -5.25
C LYS A 205 -23.62 -27.91 -6.20
N ALA A 206 -24.90 -27.90 -5.83
CA ALA A 206 -25.99 -28.38 -6.69
C ALA A 206 -26.26 -27.47 -7.90
N HIS A 207 -25.92 -26.19 -7.82
CA HIS A 207 -26.05 -25.19 -8.88
C HIS A 207 -24.80 -25.07 -9.77
N SER A 208 -23.94 -26.09 -9.79
CA SER A 208 -22.61 -26.02 -10.41
C SER A 208 -22.58 -25.79 -11.92
N ASP A 209 -23.69 -26.09 -12.60
CA ASP A 209 -23.80 -26.17 -14.05
C ASP A 209 -24.42 -24.92 -14.68
N SER A 210 -24.67 -23.89 -13.87
CA SER A 210 -25.28 -22.64 -14.28
C SER A 210 -24.40 -21.47 -13.88
N ALA A 211 -24.07 -20.60 -14.83
CA ALA A 211 -23.31 -19.36 -14.59
C ALA A 211 -24.18 -18.22 -14.01
N THR A 212 -25.36 -18.57 -13.48
CA THR A 212 -26.32 -17.64 -12.86
C THR A 212 -26.18 -17.64 -11.35
N MET A 213 -26.72 -16.62 -10.66
CA MET A 213 -26.72 -16.61 -9.21
C MET A 213 -27.62 -17.73 -8.65
N CYS A 214 -27.12 -18.46 -7.66
CA CYS A 214 -27.85 -19.51 -6.96
C CYS A 214 -28.78 -18.90 -5.91
N LEU A 215 -30.05 -19.29 -5.87
CA LEU A 215 -30.92 -18.99 -4.72
C LEU A 215 -30.53 -19.89 -3.54
N VAL A 216 -29.75 -19.36 -2.61
CA VAL A 216 -29.23 -20.10 -1.46
C VAL A 216 -30.16 -20.05 -0.24
N GLN A 217 -31.03 -19.04 -0.15
CA GLN A 217 -32.04 -18.95 0.91
C GLN A 217 -33.32 -18.26 0.43
N ASP A 218 -34.47 -18.75 0.91
CA ASP A 218 -35.81 -18.17 0.75
C ASP A 218 -36.51 -18.24 2.11
N ALA A 219 -36.18 -17.31 2.99
CA ALA A 219 -36.70 -17.22 4.34
C ALA A 219 -37.95 -16.34 4.38
N ARG A 220 -39.03 -16.85 4.97
CA ARG A 220 -40.30 -16.14 5.10
C ARG A 220 -40.90 -16.39 6.46
N GLY A 221 -41.62 -15.42 6.99
CA GLY A 221 -42.30 -15.58 8.26
C GLY A 221 -42.69 -14.23 8.86
N PHE A 222 -42.91 -14.23 10.17
CA PHE A 222 -43.31 -13.06 10.94
C PHE A 222 -42.30 -12.82 12.06
N GLU A 223 -41.65 -11.67 12.05
CA GLU A 223 -40.66 -11.29 13.06
C GLU A 223 -41.00 -9.91 13.62
N ALA A 224 -40.61 -9.65 14.88
CA ALA A 224 -40.87 -8.35 15.51
C ALA A 224 -40.17 -7.22 14.73
N ALA A 225 -40.92 -6.16 14.43
CA ALA A 225 -40.40 -4.96 13.79
C ALA A 225 -40.37 -3.79 14.78
N GLY A 226 -39.31 -2.98 14.70
CA GLY A 226 -39.13 -1.79 15.54
C GLY A 226 -39.16 -2.06 17.05
N GLU A 227 -39.42 -1.01 17.83
CA GLU A 227 -39.50 -1.06 19.29
C GLU A 227 -40.89 -1.47 19.82
N THR A 228 -41.92 -1.52 18.96
CA THR A 228 -43.30 -1.84 19.37
C THR A 228 -43.50 -3.33 19.63
N GLY A 229 -42.65 -4.17 19.03
CA GLY A 229 -42.69 -5.62 19.20
C GLY A 229 -43.79 -6.32 18.39
N ASP A 230 -44.49 -5.57 17.54
CA ASP A 230 -45.47 -6.13 16.60
C ASP A 230 -44.74 -6.99 15.57
N LYS A 231 -45.29 -8.17 15.29
CA LYS A 231 -44.70 -9.05 14.27
C LYS A 231 -45.14 -8.58 12.88
N GLU A 232 -44.17 -8.24 12.04
CA GLU A 232 -44.39 -7.94 10.63
C GLU A 232 -43.99 -9.13 9.76
N PRO A 233 -44.73 -9.40 8.68
CA PRO A 233 -44.35 -10.42 7.72
C PRO A 233 -43.11 -9.99 6.93
N TYR A 234 -42.25 -10.94 6.58
CA TYR A 234 -41.08 -10.68 5.75
C TYR A 234 -40.85 -11.82 4.74
N CYS A 235 -40.20 -11.47 3.63
CA CYS A 235 -39.57 -12.42 2.73
C CYS A 235 -38.16 -11.96 2.38
N THR A 236 -37.17 -12.73 2.83
CA THR A 236 -35.75 -12.52 2.56
C THR A 236 -35.25 -13.64 1.66
N LYS A 237 -34.78 -13.26 0.47
CA LYS A 237 -34.06 -14.16 -0.44
C LYS A 237 -32.59 -13.82 -0.44
N VAL A 238 -31.75 -14.84 -0.62
CA VAL A 238 -30.32 -14.66 -0.83
C VAL A 238 -29.92 -15.36 -2.10
N TYR A 239 -29.37 -14.57 -3.01
CA TYR A 239 -28.77 -15.01 -4.26
C TYR A 239 -27.26 -14.90 -4.14
N ALA A 240 -26.55 -15.96 -4.50
CA ALA A 240 -25.11 -16.03 -4.36
C ALA A 240 -24.43 -16.58 -5.61
N GLN A 241 -23.31 -15.96 -5.99
CA GLN A 241 -22.33 -16.53 -6.89
C GLN A 241 -21.08 -16.83 -6.07
N ASP A 242 -20.69 -18.10 -5.97
CA ASP A 242 -19.54 -18.54 -5.16
C ASP A 242 -18.78 -19.69 -5.84
N LYS A 243 -18.51 -19.52 -7.14
CA LYS A 243 -17.74 -20.48 -7.94
C LYS A 243 -16.24 -20.24 -7.73
N TYR A 244 -15.73 -20.53 -6.53
CA TYR A 244 -14.37 -20.17 -6.11
C TYR A 244 -13.26 -21.05 -6.72
N LYS A 245 -13.56 -22.23 -7.27
CA LYS A 245 -12.55 -23.17 -7.82
C LYS A 245 -12.02 -22.81 -9.21
N LEU A 246 -12.39 -21.65 -9.75
CA LEU A 246 -12.00 -21.22 -11.09
C LEU A 246 -10.65 -20.49 -11.10
N THR A 247 -10.07 -20.34 -12.29
CA THR A 247 -9.04 -19.32 -12.51
C THR A 247 -9.67 -17.92 -12.49
N GLY A 248 -8.85 -16.88 -12.25
CA GLY A 248 -9.33 -15.50 -12.37
C GLY A 248 -9.98 -15.21 -13.74
N THR A 249 -9.42 -15.74 -14.83
CA THR A 249 -9.96 -15.56 -16.19
C THR A 249 -11.31 -16.25 -16.38
N ASP A 250 -11.45 -17.51 -15.93
CA ASP A 250 -12.71 -18.26 -16.09
C ASP A 250 -13.82 -17.67 -15.21
N LYS A 251 -13.44 -17.03 -14.10
CA LYS A 251 -14.35 -16.38 -13.15
C LYS A 251 -15.03 -15.14 -13.73
N LEU A 252 -14.41 -14.44 -14.69
CA LEU A 252 -14.90 -13.15 -15.18
C LEU A 252 -16.37 -13.20 -15.66
N SER A 253 -16.72 -14.24 -16.43
CA SER A 253 -18.10 -14.42 -16.92
C SER A 253 -19.12 -14.63 -15.80
N TRP A 254 -18.72 -15.28 -14.70
CA TRP A 254 -19.58 -15.48 -13.54
C TRP A 254 -19.80 -14.18 -12.78
N VAL A 255 -18.74 -13.39 -12.63
CA VAL A 255 -18.79 -12.06 -11.98
C VAL A 255 -19.71 -11.14 -12.79
N ASP A 256 -19.53 -11.07 -14.11
CA ASP A 256 -20.35 -10.21 -14.98
C ASP A 256 -21.83 -10.65 -15.01
N ASN A 257 -22.10 -11.95 -15.03
CA ASN A 257 -23.47 -12.45 -14.95
C ASN A 257 -24.13 -12.09 -13.61
N ALA A 258 -23.41 -12.22 -12.49
CA ALA A 258 -23.93 -11.83 -11.18
C ALA A 258 -24.20 -10.32 -11.08
N LEU A 259 -23.34 -9.47 -11.65
CA LEU A 259 -23.57 -8.02 -11.75
C LEU A 259 -24.82 -7.70 -12.58
N LYS A 260 -24.95 -8.35 -13.74
CA LYS A 260 -26.10 -8.20 -14.64
C LYS A 260 -27.41 -8.68 -14.01
N GLU A 261 -27.39 -9.84 -13.35
CA GLU A 261 -28.56 -10.39 -12.69
C GLU A 261 -28.99 -9.55 -11.51
N THR A 262 -28.04 -9.01 -10.74
CA THR A 262 -28.36 -8.13 -9.60
C THR A 262 -29.00 -6.83 -10.06
N THR A 263 -28.39 -6.15 -11.04
CA THR A 263 -28.93 -4.89 -11.58
C THR A 263 -30.26 -5.07 -12.31
N GLY A 264 -30.51 -6.25 -12.89
CA GLY A 264 -31.76 -6.63 -13.56
C GLY A 264 -32.81 -7.25 -12.64
N ARG A 265 -32.51 -7.48 -11.35
CA ARG A 265 -33.42 -8.18 -10.44
C ARG A 265 -34.65 -7.32 -10.15
N THR A 266 -35.82 -7.92 -10.35
CA THR A 266 -37.10 -7.33 -9.92
C THR A 266 -37.58 -8.04 -8.66
N ARG A 267 -38.31 -7.31 -7.82
CA ARG A 267 -38.93 -7.84 -6.60
C ARG A 267 -40.40 -8.13 -6.88
N ASN A 268 -40.86 -9.26 -6.38
CA ASN A 268 -42.25 -9.70 -6.46
C ASN A 268 -42.93 -9.60 -5.09
N GLU A 269 -44.24 -9.35 -5.11
CA GLU A 269 -45.08 -9.60 -3.95
C GLU A 269 -45.24 -11.11 -3.75
N VAL A 270 -45.04 -11.57 -2.51
CA VAL A 270 -45.18 -12.97 -2.13
C VAL A 270 -46.15 -13.11 -0.98
N ASP A 271 -46.96 -14.17 -1.00
CA ASP A 271 -47.78 -14.53 0.14
C ASP A 271 -46.89 -15.08 1.26
N VAL A 272 -47.00 -14.49 2.45
CA VAL A 272 -46.47 -15.00 3.71
C VAL A 272 -47.65 -15.42 4.57
N GLU A 273 -47.66 -16.67 5.00
CA GLU A 273 -48.76 -17.26 5.77
C GLU A 273 -48.40 -17.29 7.26
N ASP A 274 -49.28 -16.79 8.13
CA ASP A 274 -49.11 -16.81 9.58
C ASP A 274 -49.45 -18.18 10.18
N ASP A 275 -49.21 -18.35 11.48
CA ASP A 275 -49.50 -19.61 12.18
C ASP A 275 -51.00 -20.00 12.17
N ASN A 276 -51.90 -19.06 11.83
CA ASN A 276 -53.34 -19.26 11.75
C ASN A 276 -53.83 -19.50 10.30
N GLY A 277 -52.93 -19.50 9.31
CA GLY A 277 -53.25 -19.66 7.89
C GLY A 277 -53.69 -18.36 7.18
N ALA A 278 -53.61 -17.20 7.83
CA ALA A 278 -53.86 -15.91 7.21
C ALA A 278 -52.66 -15.51 6.34
N LYS A 279 -52.93 -15.00 5.15
CA LYS A 279 -51.90 -14.61 4.18
C LYS A 279 -51.78 -13.10 4.10
N GLU A 280 -50.55 -12.62 4.19
CA GLU A 280 -50.18 -11.23 3.96
C GLU A 280 -49.25 -11.15 2.75
N GLN A 281 -49.49 -10.16 1.88
CA GLN A 281 -48.63 -9.91 0.73
C GLN A 281 -47.45 -9.05 1.17
N VAL A 282 -46.24 -9.52 0.86
CA VAL A 282 -44.99 -8.83 1.18
C VAL A 282 -44.12 -8.73 -0.04
N LEU A 283 -43.56 -7.54 -0.28
CA LEU A 283 -42.52 -7.35 -1.28
C LEU A 283 -41.24 -8.06 -0.84
N GLU A 284 -40.78 -9.02 -1.65
CA GLU A 284 -39.54 -9.75 -1.37
C GLU A 284 -38.32 -8.82 -1.33
N ARG A 285 -37.41 -9.08 -0.40
CA ARG A 285 -36.11 -8.40 -0.27
C ARG A 285 -34.99 -9.40 -0.57
N CYS A 286 -33.98 -8.98 -1.32
CA CYS A 286 -33.04 -9.89 -1.96
C CYS A 286 -31.59 -9.48 -1.72
N TRP A 287 -30.86 -10.20 -0.86
CA TRP A 287 -29.40 -10.09 -0.86
C TRP A 287 -28.85 -10.69 -2.15
N SER A 288 -28.03 -9.92 -2.86
CA SER A 288 -27.19 -10.41 -3.96
C SER A 288 -25.74 -10.39 -3.51
N ILE A 289 -25.09 -11.56 -3.42
CA ILE A 289 -23.71 -11.69 -2.95
C ILE A 289 -22.86 -12.29 -4.06
N ASN A 290 -21.91 -11.52 -4.56
CA ASN A 290 -21.00 -11.89 -5.65
C ASN A 290 -19.60 -12.08 -5.07
N TYR A 291 -19.19 -13.33 -4.84
CA TYR A 291 -17.83 -13.65 -4.42
C TYR A 291 -16.91 -13.65 -5.65
N THR A 292 -16.07 -12.62 -5.75
CA THR A 292 -15.11 -12.49 -6.85
C THR A 292 -13.82 -13.27 -6.58
N SER A 293 -13.67 -13.80 -5.37
CA SER A 293 -12.56 -14.65 -4.93
C SER A 293 -12.44 -15.95 -5.72
N CYS A 294 -11.20 -16.42 -5.81
CA CYS A 294 -10.81 -17.61 -6.56
C CYS A 294 -9.63 -18.30 -5.90
N THR A 295 -9.65 -19.64 -5.80
CA THR A 295 -8.48 -20.38 -5.33
C THR A 295 -7.42 -20.54 -6.43
N GLY A 296 -7.82 -20.70 -7.70
CA GLY A 296 -6.90 -20.90 -8.83
C GLY A 296 -6.05 -22.19 -8.79
N LEU A 297 -6.18 -22.98 -7.72
CA LEU A 297 -5.34 -24.12 -7.35
C LEU A 297 -5.28 -25.21 -8.44
N SER A 298 -6.42 -25.54 -9.06
CA SER A 298 -6.49 -26.58 -10.09
C SER A 298 -5.73 -26.24 -11.37
N HIS A 299 -5.24 -25.00 -11.48
CA HIS A 299 -4.55 -24.48 -12.66
C HIS A 299 -3.14 -23.93 -12.33
N GLY A 300 -2.63 -24.22 -11.12
CA GLY A 300 -1.31 -23.76 -10.68
C GLY A 300 -1.26 -22.28 -10.30
N GLY A 301 -2.42 -21.62 -10.15
CA GLY A 301 -2.53 -20.25 -9.65
C GLY A 301 -2.67 -20.19 -8.13
N ASN A 302 -2.96 -18.98 -7.63
CA ASN A 302 -3.26 -18.72 -6.23
C ASN A 302 -4.27 -17.55 -6.09
N PRO A 303 -4.77 -17.26 -4.87
CA PRO A 303 -5.72 -16.16 -4.67
C PRO A 303 -5.20 -14.81 -5.17
N PHE A 304 -3.95 -14.45 -4.86
CA PHE A 304 -3.37 -13.16 -5.26
C PHE A 304 -3.35 -12.95 -6.79
N THR A 305 -2.85 -13.93 -7.53
CA THR A 305 -2.78 -13.86 -9.00
C THR A 305 -4.16 -13.86 -9.65
N SER A 306 -5.11 -14.59 -9.07
CA SER A 306 -6.50 -14.59 -9.54
C SER A 306 -7.19 -13.26 -9.25
N ALA A 307 -7.01 -12.71 -8.04
CA ALA A 307 -7.54 -11.42 -7.62
C ALA A 307 -7.07 -10.29 -8.53
N ARG A 308 -5.78 -10.28 -8.92
CA ARG A 308 -5.28 -9.29 -9.90
C ARG A 308 -6.09 -9.29 -11.20
N VAL A 309 -6.36 -10.46 -11.77
CA VAL A 309 -7.14 -10.58 -13.01
C VAL A 309 -8.59 -10.12 -12.81
N VAL A 310 -9.22 -10.56 -11.72
CA VAL A 310 -10.64 -10.26 -11.47
C VAL A 310 -10.84 -8.79 -11.08
N ASN A 311 -9.97 -8.23 -10.23
CA ASN A 311 -10.04 -6.84 -9.81
C ASN A 311 -9.71 -5.89 -10.97
N GLU A 312 -8.70 -6.19 -11.80
CA GLU A 312 -8.44 -5.43 -13.04
C GLU A 312 -9.63 -5.47 -14.01
N HIS A 313 -10.36 -6.58 -14.07
CA HIS A 313 -11.58 -6.69 -14.87
C HIS A 313 -12.72 -5.86 -14.27
N LEU A 314 -12.90 -5.89 -12.95
CA LEU A 314 -13.90 -5.06 -12.25
C LEU A 314 -13.64 -3.57 -12.50
N TYR A 315 -12.39 -3.11 -12.45
CA TYR A 315 -12.05 -1.72 -12.76
C TYR A 315 -12.47 -1.27 -14.16
N LYS A 316 -12.42 -2.19 -15.13
CA LYS A 316 -12.83 -1.95 -16.52
C LYS A 316 -14.32 -2.19 -16.75
N SER A 317 -15.02 -2.74 -15.76
CA SER A 317 -16.44 -3.08 -15.88
C SER A 317 -17.29 -1.80 -15.86
N PRO A 318 -18.22 -1.64 -16.82
CA PRO A 318 -19.11 -0.48 -16.82
C PRO A 318 -20.05 -0.45 -15.61
N TYR A 319 -20.25 -1.57 -14.91
CA TYR A 319 -21.02 -1.63 -13.66
C TYR A 319 -20.28 -1.01 -12.47
N ILE A 320 -18.94 -0.93 -12.53
CA ILE A 320 -18.08 -0.40 -11.46
C ILE A 320 -17.63 1.01 -11.81
N ASN A 321 -17.17 1.21 -13.06
CA ASN A 321 -16.74 2.49 -13.58
C ASN A 321 -17.53 2.88 -14.84
N PRO A 322 -18.80 3.31 -14.70
CA PRO A 322 -19.59 3.80 -15.83
C PRO A 322 -18.95 5.09 -16.38
N SER A 323 -18.70 5.14 -17.69
CA SER A 323 -17.99 6.25 -18.37
C SER A 323 -18.69 7.62 -18.30
N GLY A 324 -19.89 7.71 -17.71
CA GLY A 324 -20.62 8.96 -17.51
C GLY A 324 -21.08 9.65 -18.80
N THR A 325 -20.89 9.02 -19.96
CA THR A 325 -21.31 9.52 -21.28
C THR A 325 -22.81 9.28 -21.49
N GLU A 326 -23.44 10.03 -22.40
CA GLU A 326 -24.88 9.88 -22.74
C GLU A 326 -25.27 8.45 -23.18
N ASP A 327 -24.29 7.63 -23.61
CA ASP A 327 -24.47 6.22 -23.99
C ASP A 327 -24.40 5.22 -22.80
N THR A 328 -24.20 5.71 -21.58
CA THR A 328 -24.15 4.83 -20.38
C THR A 328 -25.53 4.24 -20.14
N LYS A 329 -25.65 2.91 -20.28
CA LYS A 329 -26.93 2.22 -20.01
C LYS A 329 -27.37 2.46 -18.57
N SER A 330 -28.65 2.78 -18.39
CA SER A 330 -29.25 3.04 -17.07
C SER A 330 -29.05 1.91 -16.06
N ASP A 331 -28.96 0.66 -16.54
CA ASP A 331 -28.66 -0.51 -15.70
C ASP A 331 -27.29 -0.45 -15.02
N TYR A 332 -26.29 0.21 -15.62
CA TYR A 332 -24.94 0.36 -15.05
C TYR A 332 -24.88 1.32 -13.85
N LEU A 333 -25.93 2.13 -13.66
CA LEU A 333 -26.04 3.07 -12.54
C LEU A 333 -26.80 2.48 -11.35
N LYS A 334 -27.33 1.27 -11.46
CA LYS A 334 -28.10 0.59 -10.41
C LYS A 334 -27.18 -0.01 -9.33
N HIS A 335 -27.80 -0.43 -8.23
CA HIS A 335 -27.10 -1.20 -7.20
C HIS A 335 -26.60 -2.54 -7.77
N ILE A 336 -25.46 -3.03 -7.27
CA ILE A 336 -24.80 -4.26 -7.73
C ILE A 336 -24.68 -5.30 -6.60
N GLY A 337 -25.32 -5.05 -5.47
CA GLY A 337 -25.29 -5.92 -4.29
C GLY A 337 -23.95 -5.89 -3.57
N ILE A 338 -23.66 -6.99 -2.89
CA ILE A 338 -22.42 -7.20 -2.15
C ILE A 338 -21.37 -7.78 -3.08
N ILE A 339 -20.20 -7.13 -3.15
CA ILE A 339 -19.04 -7.62 -3.90
C ILE A 339 -17.99 -8.07 -2.88
N ALA A 340 -17.84 -9.38 -2.67
CA ALA A 340 -16.90 -9.95 -1.73
C ALA A 340 -15.62 -10.38 -2.46
N SER A 341 -14.54 -9.63 -2.26
CA SER A 341 -13.32 -9.73 -3.07
C SER A 341 -12.09 -10.17 -2.27
N ASP A 342 -11.16 -10.81 -2.97
CA ASP A 342 -9.78 -10.97 -2.53
C ASP A 342 -8.98 -9.72 -2.91
N PHE A 343 -8.06 -9.27 -2.05
CA PHE A 343 -7.14 -8.15 -2.27
C PHE A 343 -7.84 -6.91 -2.82
N VAL A 344 -9.02 -6.61 -2.27
CA VAL A 344 -9.72 -5.36 -2.56
C VAL A 344 -8.88 -4.23 -2.00
N ASP A 345 -8.60 -3.23 -2.84
CA ASP A 345 -8.05 -1.97 -2.38
C ASP A 345 -9.19 -0.96 -2.20
N ALA A 346 -8.89 0.17 -1.58
CA ALA A 346 -9.94 1.14 -1.33
C ALA A 346 -10.45 1.88 -2.59
N ALA A 347 -9.71 1.88 -3.71
CA ALA A 347 -10.19 2.48 -4.96
C ALA A 347 -11.31 1.62 -5.56
N LEU A 348 -11.17 0.30 -5.53
CA LEU A 348 -12.24 -0.62 -5.89
C LEU A 348 -13.39 -0.53 -4.89
N ALA A 349 -13.11 -0.51 -3.58
CA ALA A 349 -14.14 -0.37 -2.55
C ALA A 349 -14.97 0.92 -2.73
N ARG A 350 -14.29 2.04 -3.00
CA ARG A 350 -14.91 3.34 -3.32
C ARG A 350 -15.78 3.26 -4.55
N SER A 351 -15.30 2.65 -5.62
CA SER A 351 -16.07 2.46 -6.85
C SER A 351 -17.38 1.71 -6.59
N ILE A 352 -17.40 0.82 -5.59
CA ILE A 352 -18.61 0.12 -5.16
C ILE A 352 -19.48 1.03 -4.28
N TYR A 353 -18.98 1.61 -3.18
CA TYR A 353 -19.85 2.31 -2.23
C TYR A 353 -20.34 3.68 -2.72
N GLN A 354 -19.59 4.38 -3.58
CA GLN A 354 -19.94 5.75 -4.03
C GLN A 354 -21.21 5.81 -4.88
N ARG A 355 -21.72 4.65 -5.29
CA ARG A 355 -22.96 4.54 -6.09
C ARG A 355 -24.21 4.62 -5.24
N ASN A 356 -24.06 4.58 -3.91
CA ASN A 356 -25.18 4.57 -2.98
C ASN A 356 -25.76 5.98 -2.69
N TYR A 357 -25.02 7.03 -3.05
CA TYR A 357 -25.35 8.43 -2.78
C TYR A 357 -24.98 9.36 -3.95
N ASP A 358 -25.64 10.51 -4.01
CA ASP A 358 -25.59 11.42 -5.17
C ASP A 358 -24.25 12.16 -5.31
N THR A 359 -23.96 12.62 -6.53
CA THR A 359 -22.73 13.37 -6.88
C THR A 359 -22.49 14.64 -6.07
N GLU A 360 -23.54 15.28 -5.54
CA GLU A 360 -23.38 16.43 -4.61
C GLU A 360 -22.73 16.00 -3.28
N HIS A 361 -22.93 14.75 -2.89
CA HIS A 361 -22.30 14.11 -1.74
C HIS A 361 -21.08 13.26 -2.12
N LYS A 362 -20.88 12.93 -3.41
CA LYS A 362 -19.61 12.40 -3.91
C LYS A 362 -18.60 13.51 -3.79
N GLN A 363 -17.98 13.57 -2.62
CA GLN A 363 -16.98 14.56 -2.32
C GLN A 363 -15.90 14.46 -3.39
N THR A 364 -15.84 15.46 -4.27
CA THR A 364 -14.53 15.94 -4.68
C THR A 364 -13.80 16.24 -3.37
N ALA A 365 -12.50 15.92 -3.28
CA ALA A 365 -11.65 16.02 -2.08
C ALA A 365 -11.64 17.39 -1.34
N SER A 366 -12.54 18.29 -1.72
CA SER A 366 -12.76 19.66 -1.30
C SER A 366 -13.27 19.85 0.14
N TYR A 367 -14.08 18.95 0.72
CA TYR A 367 -14.73 19.26 2.02
C TYR A 367 -13.88 18.98 3.27
N TYR A 368 -12.79 18.21 3.14
CA TYR A 368 -11.80 17.99 4.21
C TYR A 368 -10.48 18.75 4.00
N LEU A 369 -10.47 19.75 3.10
CA LEU A 369 -9.32 20.60 2.75
C LEU A 369 -8.40 20.99 3.91
N PRO A 370 -8.90 21.37 5.12
CA PRO A 370 -8.02 21.81 6.21
C PRO A 370 -7.24 20.69 6.90
N TYR A 371 -7.64 19.42 6.75
CA TYR A 371 -7.01 18.29 7.44
C TYR A 371 -5.97 17.54 6.58
N TYR A 372 -6.04 17.69 5.25
CA TYR A 372 -5.13 17.02 4.31
C TYR A 372 -4.10 17.95 3.67
N LEU A 373 -4.35 19.27 3.62
CA LEU A 373 -3.30 20.22 3.26
C LEU A 373 -2.25 20.25 4.39
N PRO A 374 -0.97 20.04 4.07
CA PRO A 374 0.08 20.22 5.05
C PRO A 374 0.10 21.67 5.53
N THR A 375 0.35 21.86 6.82
CA THR A 375 0.49 23.23 7.37
C THR A 375 1.77 23.89 6.92
N ARG A 376 2.77 23.07 6.58
CA ARG A 376 4.06 23.48 6.01
C ARG A 376 4.69 22.29 5.28
N MET A 377 5.39 22.56 4.19
CA MET A 377 6.19 21.57 3.47
C MET A 377 7.67 21.91 3.59
N ARG A 378 8.53 20.90 3.51
CA ARG A 378 9.99 21.09 3.46
C ARG A 378 10.62 20.17 2.42
N MET A 379 11.46 20.74 1.56
CA MET A 379 12.13 20.03 0.46
C MET A 379 13.57 20.51 0.27
N THR A 380 14.36 19.77 -0.50
CA THR A 380 15.66 20.24 -0.99
C THR A 380 15.47 20.95 -2.33
N TYR A 381 16.25 22.00 -2.57
CA TYR A 381 16.27 22.68 -3.86
C TYR A 381 16.50 21.69 -5.03
N GLY A 382 15.65 21.77 -6.06
CA GLY A 382 15.70 20.91 -7.25
C GLY A 382 14.99 19.56 -7.13
N ASP A 383 14.44 19.22 -5.95
CA ASP A 383 13.62 18.02 -5.77
C ASP A 383 12.18 18.28 -6.21
N SER A 384 11.44 17.19 -6.46
CA SER A 384 10.01 17.28 -6.77
C SER A 384 9.20 17.56 -5.50
N LEU A 385 8.04 18.23 -5.64
CA LEU A 385 7.07 18.37 -4.55
C LEU A 385 6.55 17.02 -4.03
N SER A 386 6.63 15.96 -4.84
CA SER A 386 6.33 14.59 -4.41
C SER A 386 7.28 14.07 -3.33
N ASP A 387 8.51 14.59 -3.29
CA ASP A 387 9.57 14.13 -2.38
C ASP A 387 9.66 15.01 -1.11
N ALA A 388 8.80 16.03 -1.02
CA ALA A 388 8.77 16.94 0.11
C ALA A 388 8.29 16.23 1.39
N SER A 389 8.90 16.62 2.51
CA SER A 389 8.42 16.25 3.84
C SER A 389 7.30 17.20 4.29
N PHE A 390 6.32 16.66 5.03
CA PHE A 390 5.11 17.38 5.40
C PHE A 390 5.02 17.58 6.92
N GLN A 391 4.72 18.81 7.36
CA GLN A 391 4.30 19.10 8.74
C GLN A 391 2.77 19.04 8.78
N ASP A 392 2.27 17.90 9.25
CA ASP A 392 0.86 17.49 9.18
C ASP A 392 0.36 17.36 7.73
N GLY A 393 -0.82 16.76 7.50
CA GLY A 393 -1.25 16.35 6.15
C GLY A 393 -0.53 15.09 5.65
N LYS A 394 -1.14 14.36 4.72
CA LYS A 394 -0.61 13.09 4.17
C LYS A 394 -0.91 12.99 2.68
N THR A 395 0.01 12.38 1.93
CA THR A 395 -0.28 11.86 0.59
C THR A 395 -1.18 10.62 0.68
N VAL A 396 -2.01 10.43 -0.34
CA VAL A 396 -3.01 9.38 -0.46
C VAL A 396 -2.62 8.45 -1.62
N GLY A 397 -2.31 7.19 -1.33
CA GLY A 397 -1.86 6.25 -2.37
C GLY A 397 -0.62 6.75 -3.12
N GLU A 398 -0.61 6.61 -4.44
CA GLU A 398 0.47 7.08 -5.34
C GLU A 398 0.34 8.56 -5.75
N GLY A 399 -0.66 9.28 -5.23
CA GLY A 399 -0.89 10.68 -5.58
C GLY A 399 0.09 11.65 -4.90
N HIS A 400 0.30 12.81 -5.51
CA HIS A 400 1.32 13.78 -5.09
C HIS A 400 0.80 15.23 -5.14
N PHE A 401 1.48 16.13 -4.43
CA PHE A 401 1.24 17.57 -4.56
C PHE A 401 2.08 18.17 -5.70
N ARG A 402 1.53 19.17 -6.39
CA ARG A 402 2.27 20.01 -7.35
C ARG A 402 1.87 21.48 -7.21
N LEU A 403 2.66 22.37 -7.81
CA LEU A 403 2.30 23.79 -7.88
C LEU A 403 1.09 23.98 -8.80
N ALA A 404 0.10 24.75 -8.34
CA ALA A 404 -1.02 25.16 -9.17
C ALA A 404 -0.57 26.12 -10.29
N ASP A 405 0.53 26.85 -10.06
CA ASP A 405 1.20 27.69 -11.05
C ASP A 405 2.69 27.30 -11.13
N SER A 406 3.03 26.60 -12.21
CA SER A 406 4.38 26.10 -12.49
C SER A 406 5.40 27.18 -12.87
N SER A 407 4.99 28.44 -12.97
CA SER A 407 5.91 29.57 -13.23
C SER A 407 6.65 30.05 -11.97
N ASN A 408 6.22 29.61 -10.79
CA ASN A 408 6.87 29.98 -9.53
C ASN A 408 8.20 29.25 -9.34
N ALA A 409 9.28 30.01 -9.17
CA ALA A 409 10.59 29.44 -8.87
C ALA A 409 10.68 29.01 -7.40
N LEU A 410 10.90 27.71 -7.16
CA LEU A 410 11.19 27.14 -5.85
C LEU A 410 12.70 27.16 -5.62
N ASN A 411 13.20 28.23 -5.02
CA ASN A 411 14.62 28.44 -4.71
C ASN A 411 14.82 28.82 -3.24
N ALA A 412 16.06 28.91 -2.77
CA ALA A 412 16.33 29.14 -1.34
C ALA A 412 15.78 30.48 -0.82
N THR A 413 15.65 31.50 -1.67
CA THR A 413 15.09 32.81 -1.27
C THR A 413 13.56 32.79 -1.17
N ALA A 414 12.91 31.82 -1.81
CA ALA A 414 11.48 31.53 -1.69
C ALA A 414 11.12 30.74 -0.42
N SER A 415 12.11 30.25 0.34
CA SER A 415 11.88 29.48 1.56
C SER A 415 11.05 30.25 2.59
N GLY A 416 10.01 29.61 3.12
CA GLY A 416 9.04 30.18 4.07
C GLY A 416 7.87 30.94 3.42
N HIS A 417 7.90 31.20 2.11
CA HIS A 417 6.75 31.77 1.39
C HIS A 417 5.65 30.74 1.16
N ALA A 418 4.40 31.20 1.12
CA ALA A 418 3.25 30.35 0.85
C ALA A 418 3.01 30.24 -0.67
N PHE A 419 2.91 29.00 -1.16
CA PHE A 419 2.71 28.68 -2.56
C PHE A 419 1.35 28.02 -2.77
N ALA A 420 0.69 28.35 -3.89
CA ALA A 420 -0.53 27.66 -4.30
C ALA A 420 -0.17 26.26 -4.81
N ILE A 421 -0.68 25.24 -4.14
CA ILE A 421 -0.50 23.83 -4.49
C ILE A 421 -1.85 23.17 -4.78
N GLU A 422 -1.80 22.11 -5.57
CA GLU A 422 -2.91 21.20 -5.82
C GLU A 422 -2.46 19.75 -5.66
N TYR A 423 -3.37 18.90 -5.19
CA TYR A 423 -3.12 17.48 -5.07
C TYR A 423 -3.62 16.73 -6.31
N VAL A 424 -2.75 15.88 -6.85
CA VAL A 424 -3.02 15.05 -8.02
C VAL A 424 -3.14 13.60 -7.56
N ASP A 425 -4.32 13.04 -7.75
CA ASP A 425 -4.57 11.62 -7.54
C ASP A 425 -4.04 10.85 -8.75
N VAL A 426 -3.37 9.73 -8.50
CA VAL A 426 -2.81 8.86 -9.53
C VAL A 426 -3.53 7.52 -9.40
N ASP A 427 -4.31 7.17 -10.42
CA ASP A 427 -5.01 5.89 -10.42
C ASP A 427 -4.05 4.70 -10.62
N ALA A 428 -4.54 3.48 -10.41
CA ALA A 428 -3.74 2.26 -10.56
C ALA A 428 -3.19 2.03 -11.98
N LEU A 429 -3.64 2.80 -12.98
CA LEU A 429 -3.15 2.77 -14.36
C LEU A 429 -2.15 3.90 -14.65
N GLY A 430 -1.86 4.75 -13.66
CA GLY A 430 -0.96 5.90 -13.77
C GLY A 430 -1.63 7.15 -14.35
N ASN A 431 -2.96 7.21 -14.45
CA ASN A 431 -3.63 8.41 -14.91
C ASN A 431 -3.72 9.44 -13.78
N GLU A 432 -3.29 10.66 -14.07
CA GLU A 432 -3.36 11.79 -13.15
C GLU A 432 -4.71 12.49 -13.22
N THR A 433 -5.35 12.68 -12.08
CA THR A 433 -6.54 13.52 -11.94
C THR A 433 -6.29 14.56 -10.87
N VAL A 434 -6.34 15.84 -11.25
CA VAL A 434 -6.29 16.94 -10.28
C VAL A 434 -7.52 16.85 -9.39
N THR A 435 -7.28 16.69 -8.10
CA THR A 435 -8.36 16.67 -7.12
C THR A 435 -8.79 18.11 -6.79
N GLY A 436 -9.96 18.26 -6.17
CA GLY A 436 -10.39 19.56 -5.62
C GLY A 436 -9.56 20.05 -4.42
N LEU A 437 -8.54 19.31 -3.98
CA LEU A 437 -7.67 19.66 -2.85
C LEU A 437 -6.60 20.65 -3.31
N GLN A 438 -6.86 21.94 -3.08
CA GLN A 438 -5.98 23.05 -3.44
C GLN A 438 -5.81 24.00 -2.24
N GLY A 439 -4.63 24.61 -2.08
CA GLY A 439 -4.39 25.53 -0.97
C GLY A 439 -3.09 26.29 -1.06
N SER A 440 -2.91 27.28 -0.18
CA SER A 440 -1.65 28.02 -0.08
C SER A 440 -0.87 27.52 1.12
N VAL A 441 0.29 26.91 0.89
CA VAL A 441 1.11 26.25 1.92
C VAL A 441 2.50 26.88 1.98
N PRO A 442 3.02 27.26 3.16
CA PRO A 442 4.41 27.66 3.35
C PRO A 442 5.37 26.51 3.00
N ILE A 443 6.35 26.77 2.12
CA ILE A 443 7.35 25.78 1.72
C ILE A 443 8.74 26.23 2.19
N ASP A 444 9.39 25.43 3.03
CA ASP A 444 10.78 25.61 3.43
C ASP A 444 11.69 24.85 2.44
N ILE A 445 12.61 25.55 1.78
CA ILE A 445 13.49 25.00 0.74
C ILE A 445 14.92 25.02 1.25
N ASP A 446 15.47 23.84 1.52
CA ASP A 446 16.85 23.68 1.96
C ASP A 446 17.81 23.76 0.76
N PRO A 447 18.97 24.44 0.90
CA PRO A 447 20.00 24.45 -0.13
C PRO A 447 20.49 23.02 -0.43
N ARG A 448 20.70 22.71 -1.72
CA ARG A 448 21.20 21.40 -2.14
C ARG A 448 22.69 21.28 -1.85
N ALA A 449 23.10 20.17 -1.24
CA ALA A 449 24.51 19.89 -0.98
C ALA A 449 25.27 19.57 -2.28
N LEU A 450 26.45 20.17 -2.45
CA LEU A 450 27.37 19.92 -3.56
C LEU A 450 28.65 19.27 -3.07
N THR A 451 29.15 18.31 -3.84
CA THR A 451 30.46 17.68 -3.63
C THR A 451 31.41 18.09 -4.74
N PRO A 452 32.50 18.81 -4.43
CA PRO A 452 33.48 19.20 -5.44
C PRO A 452 34.39 18.04 -5.85
N HIS A 453 34.69 17.95 -7.15
CA HIS A 453 35.67 17.04 -7.73
C HIS A 453 36.69 17.82 -8.57
N PHE A 454 37.96 17.64 -8.25
CA PHE A 454 39.04 18.39 -8.89
C PHE A 454 39.59 17.68 -10.12
N GLU A 455 39.78 18.44 -11.19
CA GLU A 455 40.40 17.99 -12.44
C GLU A 455 41.68 18.80 -12.71
N GLY A 456 42.61 18.22 -13.47
CA GLY A 456 43.84 18.92 -13.87
C GLY A 456 44.93 18.98 -12.79
N LEU A 457 44.85 18.13 -11.76
CA LEU A 457 45.85 18.05 -10.68
C LEU A 457 47.20 17.44 -11.11
N GLU A 458 47.29 16.87 -12.31
CA GLU A 458 48.47 16.15 -12.81
C GLU A 458 49.26 16.93 -13.86
N GLY A 459 50.55 16.61 -14.00
CA GLY A 459 51.40 17.14 -15.08
C GLY A 459 51.73 18.63 -15.00
N LEU A 460 51.55 19.25 -13.83
CA LEU A 460 51.77 20.68 -13.57
C LEU A 460 53.26 21.00 -13.45
N LYS A 461 53.71 22.11 -14.06
CA LYS A 461 55.12 22.53 -14.05
C LYS A 461 55.28 23.96 -13.53
N ALA A 462 56.39 24.21 -12.84
CA ALA A 462 56.74 25.54 -12.35
C ALA A 462 56.86 26.53 -13.53
N GLY A 463 56.26 27.71 -13.39
CA GLY A 463 56.21 28.73 -14.43
C GLY A 463 55.05 28.61 -15.43
N GLU A 464 54.22 27.56 -15.34
CA GLU A 464 52.93 27.49 -16.04
C GLU A 464 51.81 28.13 -15.22
N ASP A 465 50.70 28.49 -15.87
CA ASP A 465 49.50 28.96 -15.19
C ASP A 465 48.72 27.78 -14.58
N VAL A 466 49.14 27.38 -13.38
CA VAL A 466 48.54 26.29 -12.60
C VAL A 466 47.06 26.58 -12.29
N ARG A 467 46.71 27.83 -12.00
CA ARG A 467 45.34 28.23 -11.62
C ARG A 467 44.36 28.08 -12.79
N ALA A 468 44.83 28.29 -14.02
CA ALA A 468 44.02 28.08 -15.23
C ALA A 468 43.85 26.59 -15.61
N LYS A 469 44.68 25.69 -15.09
CA LYS A 469 44.66 24.25 -15.41
C LYS A 469 43.81 23.42 -14.45
N ILE A 470 43.66 23.88 -13.21
CA ILE A 470 42.87 23.17 -12.21
C ILE A 470 41.45 23.71 -12.22
N ALA A 471 40.49 22.82 -12.35
CA ALA A 471 39.07 23.11 -12.27
C ALA A 471 38.41 22.23 -11.20
N ALA A 472 37.28 22.67 -10.66
CA ALA A 472 36.42 21.81 -9.85
C ALA A 472 35.05 21.68 -10.52
N SER A 473 34.67 20.44 -10.83
CA SER A 473 33.28 20.10 -11.13
C SER A 473 32.50 19.93 -9.82
N LEU A 474 31.22 20.28 -9.83
CA LEU A 474 30.36 20.23 -8.65
C LEU A 474 29.30 19.15 -8.87
N GLU A 475 29.49 18.00 -8.23
CA GLU A 475 28.51 16.90 -8.24
C GLU A 475 27.27 17.31 -7.43
N GLY A 476 26.08 17.01 -7.97
CA GLY A 476 24.78 17.40 -7.42
C GLY A 476 24.22 18.73 -7.95
N LYS A 477 25.02 19.49 -8.71
CA LYS A 477 24.58 20.75 -9.34
C LYS A 477 23.55 20.47 -10.44
N LEU A 478 22.45 21.21 -10.48
CA LEU A 478 21.49 21.13 -11.57
C LEU A 478 22.12 21.63 -12.89
N GLU A 479 21.80 20.96 -13.99
CA GLU A 479 22.46 21.18 -15.29
C GLU A 479 22.27 22.62 -15.82
N THR A 480 21.09 23.18 -15.61
CA THR A 480 20.72 24.54 -16.07
C THR A 480 21.23 25.66 -15.17
N ASP A 481 21.78 25.33 -14.00
CA ASP A 481 22.15 26.34 -13.01
C ASP A 481 23.55 26.90 -13.25
N ALA A 482 23.61 28.23 -13.28
CA ALA A 482 24.82 29.01 -13.24
C ALA A 482 25.37 29.03 -11.80
N CYS A 483 26.11 27.97 -11.44
CA CYS A 483 26.86 27.86 -10.19
C CYS A 483 28.25 27.25 -10.47
N THR A 484 29.31 27.89 -10.00
CA THR A 484 30.70 27.46 -10.14
C THR A 484 31.44 27.52 -8.80
N ALA A 485 32.49 26.72 -8.66
CA ALA A 485 33.33 26.71 -7.47
C ALA A 485 34.32 27.88 -7.48
N GLN A 486 34.45 28.59 -6.37
CA GLN A 486 35.56 29.51 -6.13
C GLN A 486 36.71 28.74 -5.49
N LEU A 487 37.82 28.60 -6.23
CA LEU A 487 38.97 27.83 -5.78
C LEU A 487 39.92 28.69 -4.94
N GLU A 488 40.39 28.13 -3.84
CA GLU A 488 41.46 28.66 -3.02
C GLU A 488 42.65 27.69 -3.05
N PHE A 489 43.84 28.23 -3.30
CA PHE A 489 45.09 27.49 -3.32
C PHE A 489 45.87 27.80 -2.07
N VAL A 490 46.43 26.78 -1.43
CA VAL A 490 47.13 26.91 -0.16
C VAL A 490 48.45 26.14 -0.21
N HIS A 491 49.44 26.60 0.56
CA HIS A 491 50.71 25.89 0.70
C HIS A 491 50.52 24.56 1.42
N ASP A 492 51.38 23.59 1.12
CA ASP A 492 51.51 22.42 1.97
C ASP A 492 52.16 22.79 3.31
N ALA A 493 51.59 22.28 4.40
CA ALA A 493 52.13 22.34 5.74
C ALA A 493 52.18 20.91 6.30
N ASP A 494 53.31 20.25 6.10
CA ASP A 494 53.60 18.88 6.56
C ASP A 494 52.56 17.84 6.12
N GLY A 495 52.15 17.90 4.84
CA GLY A 495 51.17 16.96 4.27
C GLY A 495 49.71 17.30 4.59
N ALA A 496 49.42 18.56 4.93
CA ALA A 496 48.08 19.09 5.13
C ALA A 496 47.93 20.51 4.53
N PRO A 497 46.70 20.98 4.26
CA PRO A 497 46.42 22.36 3.84
C PRO A 497 46.95 23.40 4.85
N GLY A 498 47.87 24.25 4.41
CA GLY A 498 48.50 25.30 5.20
C GLY A 498 47.91 26.70 4.93
N THR A 499 48.78 27.70 4.78
CA THR A 499 48.37 29.10 4.57
C THR A 499 47.92 29.35 3.13
N ALA A 500 46.87 30.14 2.96
CA ALA A 500 46.38 30.56 1.65
C ALA A 500 47.43 31.34 0.87
N MET A 501 47.57 30.99 -0.42
CA MET A 501 48.47 31.68 -1.34
C MET A 501 47.86 33.00 -1.77
N ALA A 502 48.69 34.02 -1.97
CA ALA A 502 48.22 35.32 -2.44
C ALA A 502 47.73 35.25 -3.90
N GLU A 503 46.80 36.14 -4.26
CA GLU A 503 46.35 36.30 -5.65
C GLU A 503 47.54 36.75 -6.52
N GLY A 504 47.82 35.99 -7.60
CA GLY A 504 48.97 36.23 -8.47
C GLY A 504 50.31 35.64 -8.00
N GLU A 505 50.36 34.99 -6.84
CA GLU A 505 51.55 34.25 -6.40
C GLU A 505 51.87 33.08 -7.36
N THR A 506 53.14 32.95 -7.75
CA THR A 506 53.60 31.93 -8.70
C THR A 506 53.89 30.60 -8.01
N PHE A 507 53.52 29.49 -8.64
CA PHE A 507 53.83 28.15 -8.14
C PHE A 507 55.27 27.75 -8.48
N ALA A 508 56.10 27.58 -7.44
CA ALA A 508 57.41 26.93 -7.54
C ALA A 508 57.27 25.40 -7.45
N ALA A 509 58.35 24.67 -7.75
CA ALA A 509 58.34 23.21 -7.61
C ALA A 509 58.08 22.79 -6.15
N GLY A 510 57.09 21.93 -5.92
CA GLY A 510 56.66 21.54 -4.58
C GLY A 510 55.23 20.99 -4.55
N THR A 511 54.77 20.61 -3.35
CA THR A 511 53.41 20.17 -3.08
C THR A 511 52.55 21.34 -2.61
N TYR A 512 51.31 21.39 -3.09
CA TYR A 512 50.31 22.40 -2.71
C TYR A 512 48.95 21.72 -2.56
N TRP A 513 47.99 22.47 -2.02
CA TRP A 513 46.61 22.03 -1.89
C TRP A 513 45.67 23.01 -2.58
N VAL A 514 44.56 22.50 -3.08
CA VAL A 514 43.43 23.28 -3.60
C VAL A 514 42.17 22.86 -2.86
N ARG A 515 41.31 23.83 -2.55
CA ARG A 515 39.98 23.60 -1.96
C ARG A 515 38.96 24.58 -2.50
N VAL A 516 37.68 24.29 -2.30
CA VAL A 516 36.60 25.23 -2.61
C VAL A 516 36.34 26.13 -1.39
N ASN A 517 36.44 27.45 -1.55
CA ASN A 517 36.21 28.45 -0.50
C ASN A 517 34.90 29.24 -0.70
N GLY A 518 34.15 28.92 -1.74
CA GLY A 518 32.87 29.57 -2.02
C GLY A 518 32.21 29.05 -3.28
N LEU A 519 30.96 29.42 -3.47
CA LEU A 519 30.21 29.20 -4.70
C LEU A 519 29.91 30.55 -5.35
N LEU A 520 30.01 30.61 -6.67
CA LEU A 520 29.78 31.81 -7.47
C LEU A 520 28.68 31.56 -8.49
N GLY A 521 27.99 32.64 -8.88
CA GLY A 521 26.91 32.62 -9.88
C GLY A 521 25.54 32.82 -9.27
N ASP A 522 24.56 33.12 -10.12
CA ASP A 522 23.21 33.54 -9.71
C ASP A 522 22.46 32.46 -8.93
N ALA A 523 22.80 31.18 -9.14
CA ALA A 523 22.19 30.06 -8.44
C ALA A 523 22.93 29.66 -7.14
N ALA A 524 24.09 30.25 -6.83
CA ALA A 524 24.94 29.82 -5.72
C ALA A 524 24.23 29.78 -4.36
N GLN A 525 23.31 30.72 -4.13
CA GLN A 525 22.48 30.79 -2.92
C GLN A 525 21.58 29.57 -2.68
N ASN A 526 21.31 28.77 -3.72
CA ASN A 526 20.47 27.58 -3.65
C ASN A 526 21.26 26.31 -3.28
N TYR A 527 22.56 26.44 -3.04
CA TYR A 527 23.46 25.33 -2.78
C TYR A 527 24.25 25.55 -1.49
N THR A 528 24.72 24.45 -0.92
CA THR A 528 25.72 24.43 0.15
C THR A 528 26.82 23.44 -0.19
N LEU A 529 28.03 23.66 0.29
CA LEU A 529 29.11 22.69 0.13
C LEU A 529 28.98 21.61 1.21
N ALA A 530 29.01 20.35 0.80
CA ALA A 530 29.07 19.21 1.74
C ALA A 530 30.43 19.15 2.44
N SER A 531 31.50 19.57 1.75
CA SER A 531 32.86 19.75 2.24
C SER A 531 33.63 20.72 1.33
N ASP A 532 34.80 21.20 1.77
CA ASP A 532 35.69 22.03 0.94
C ASP A 532 36.47 21.23 -0.12
N GLY A 533 36.41 19.89 -0.05
CA GLY A 533 37.00 18.96 -1.01
C GLY A 533 38.52 18.97 -1.11
N ALA A 534 39.23 19.48 -0.08
CA ALA A 534 40.66 19.75 -0.18
C ALA A 534 41.47 18.60 -0.80
N ALA A 535 42.22 18.89 -1.87
CA ALA A 535 43.02 17.93 -2.62
C ALA A 535 44.46 18.42 -2.77
N SER A 536 45.43 17.52 -2.61
CA SER A 536 46.84 17.82 -2.83
C SER A 536 47.25 17.62 -4.28
N PHE A 537 48.21 18.41 -4.75
CA PHE A 537 48.83 18.27 -6.07
C PHE A 537 50.29 18.68 -6.04
N THR A 538 51.05 18.22 -7.04
CA THR A 538 52.50 18.45 -7.12
C THR A 538 52.85 19.24 -8.37
N VAL A 539 53.68 20.27 -8.20
CA VAL A 539 54.26 21.07 -9.29
C VAL A 539 55.70 20.62 -9.51
N ALA A 540 56.02 20.14 -10.70
CA ALA A 540 57.37 19.71 -11.06
C ALA A 540 58.26 20.92 -11.43
N ALA A 541 59.58 20.80 -11.21
CA ALA A 541 60.52 21.79 -11.72
C ALA A 541 60.46 21.88 -13.26
N SER A 542 60.55 23.10 -13.81
CA SER A 542 60.59 23.31 -15.26
C SER A 542 61.84 22.65 -15.85
N GLY A 543 61.70 21.44 -16.40
CA GLY A 543 62.80 20.75 -17.05
C GLY A 543 63.21 21.44 -18.36
N SER A 544 64.48 21.83 -18.47
CA SER A 544 65.13 21.96 -19.77
C SER A 544 65.10 20.59 -20.45
N ALA A 545 64.74 20.54 -21.74
CA ALA A 545 64.65 19.31 -22.50
C ALA A 545 65.94 18.46 -22.42
N GLY A 546 65.77 17.14 -22.24
CA GLY A 546 66.77 16.11 -22.57
C GLY A 546 67.15 15.17 -21.42
N GLY A 547 66.79 13.88 -21.52
CA GLY A 547 67.40 12.83 -20.72
C GLY A 547 66.52 11.61 -20.48
N THR A 548 66.90 10.50 -21.10
CA THR A 548 66.33 9.14 -21.02
C THR A 548 66.34 8.52 -19.62
N GLY A 549 65.20 7.91 -19.24
CA GLY A 549 65.07 6.59 -18.60
C GLY A 549 65.83 6.26 -17.31
N SER A 550 65.09 5.96 -16.25
CA SER A 550 65.44 4.93 -15.25
C SER A 550 64.27 4.72 -14.30
N ASP A 551 63.38 3.78 -14.64
CA ASP A 551 62.50 3.12 -13.67
C ASP A 551 63.34 2.49 -12.56
N THR A 552 63.07 2.85 -11.31
CA THR A 552 63.48 2.07 -10.14
C THR A 552 62.30 1.94 -9.19
N GLY A 553 61.46 0.93 -9.46
CA GLY A 553 60.59 0.34 -8.46
C GLY A 553 61.36 -0.70 -7.64
N SER A 554 61.11 -0.74 -6.33
CA SER A 554 61.53 -1.80 -5.41
C SER A 554 60.62 -1.73 -4.18
N ASN A 555 60.10 -2.81 -3.58
CA ASN A 555 60.00 -4.22 -3.92
C ASN A 555 59.13 -4.91 -2.83
N ALA A 556 58.89 -6.22 -3.03
CA ALA A 556 58.47 -7.29 -2.07
C ALA A 556 57.00 -7.72 -2.15
N GLY A 557 56.64 -9.00 -2.30
CA GLY A 557 57.40 -10.27 -2.41
C GLY A 557 56.46 -11.34 -2.99
N GLY A 558 56.94 -12.36 -3.68
CA GLY A 558 57.34 -13.63 -3.08
C GLY A 558 56.92 -14.78 -4.01
N ALA A 559 57.81 -15.76 -4.17
CA ALA A 559 57.81 -16.81 -5.18
C ALA A 559 56.64 -17.81 -5.10
N ASP A 560 56.25 -18.45 -6.22
CA ASP A 560 56.57 -19.87 -6.44
C ASP A 560 56.25 -20.36 -7.87
N LYS A 561 56.69 -21.59 -8.14
CA LYS A 561 57.15 -22.13 -9.42
C LYS A 561 56.10 -22.80 -10.33
N ASN A 562 56.53 -22.92 -11.59
CA ASN A 562 56.42 -24.09 -12.49
C ASN A 562 55.10 -24.41 -13.23
N GLY A 563 55.28 -24.69 -14.52
CA GLY A 563 54.43 -25.60 -15.31
C GLY A 563 53.94 -24.98 -16.63
N LYS A 564 54.76 -24.98 -17.70
CA LYS A 564 54.56 -25.84 -18.89
C LYS A 564 53.08 -26.23 -19.09
N SER A 565 52.40 -25.89 -20.18
CA SER A 565 52.69 -26.36 -21.54
C SER A 565 51.65 -25.78 -22.52
N ASN A 566 52.07 -25.52 -23.77
CA ASN A 566 51.44 -25.90 -25.06
C ASN A 566 49.90 -25.83 -25.22
N LYS A 567 49.33 -25.43 -26.36
CA LYS A 567 49.79 -25.06 -27.71
C LYS A 567 48.50 -24.80 -28.51
N ARG A 568 48.64 -23.96 -29.55
CA ARG A 568 47.87 -23.94 -30.81
C ARG A 568 46.38 -23.54 -30.68
N GLY A 569 45.87 -22.66 -31.51
CA GLY A 569 46.43 -22.03 -32.70
C GLY A 569 45.32 -21.69 -33.69
N GLN A 570 45.59 -20.63 -34.47
CA GLN A 570 45.01 -20.31 -35.79
C GLN A 570 43.48 -20.11 -35.83
N GLY A 571 42.94 -19.02 -36.34
CA GLY A 571 43.48 -18.04 -37.27
C GLY A 571 42.47 -17.77 -38.38
N LYS A 572 42.57 -16.56 -38.96
CA LYS A 572 41.88 -16.04 -40.16
C LYS A 572 40.44 -15.54 -39.89
N GLY A 573 40.04 -14.33 -40.27
CA GLY A 573 40.68 -13.29 -41.09
C GLY A 573 39.85 -12.94 -42.32
N SER A 574 39.64 -11.63 -42.52
CA SER A 574 39.16 -10.92 -43.72
C SER A 574 37.68 -11.08 -44.09
N GLY A 575 36.95 -10.05 -44.55
CA GLY A 575 37.28 -8.66 -44.86
C GLY A 575 36.20 -8.03 -45.76
N GLY A 576 36.19 -6.69 -45.87
CA GLY A 576 35.58 -5.94 -46.99
C GLY A 576 34.14 -5.44 -46.73
N LYS A 577 33.90 -4.22 -46.22
CA LYS A 577 33.95 -2.86 -46.86
C LYS A 577 32.78 -2.57 -47.82
N LEU A 578 31.87 -1.66 -47.42
CA LEU A 578 31.46 -0.44 -48.14
C LEU A 578 30.45 0.38 -47.30
N ALA A 579 30.71 1.69 -47.25
CA ALA A 579 30.00 2.76 -46.53
C ALA A 579 28.78 3.26 -47.35
N ASP A 580 27.89 4.19 -46.93
CA ASP A 580 27.83 5.07 -45.75
C ASP A 580 26.40 5.67 -45.62
N THR A 581 26.21 6.42 -44.53
CA THR A 581 25.19 7.45 -44.22
C THR A 581 24.02 7.09 -43.30
N GLY A 582 24.07 7.70 -42.10
CA GLY A 582 22.89 8.24 -41.42
C GLY A 582 22.69 7.82 -39.95
N ASP A 583 23.23 8.61 -39.03
CA ASP A 583 22.88 8.82 -37.60
C ASP A 583 21.43 8.49 -37.20
N SER A 584 21.05 8.16 -35.97
CA SER A 584 21.70 7.82 -34.69
C SER A 584 20.54 7.42 -33.74
N SER A 585 20.68 6.35 -32.94
CA SER A 585 19.73 6.05 -31.85
C SER A 585 20.28 5.00 -30.88
N GLY A 586 20.36 5.37 -29.58
CA GLY A 586 20.22 4.51 -28.40
C GLY A 586 21.14 3.28 -28.27
N VAL A 587 21.10 2.45 -27.23
CA VAL A 587 20.46 2.39 -25.91
C VAL A 587 21.02 1.09 -25.30
N ALA A 588 21.33 1.12 -24.00
CA ALA A 588 21.28 0.02 -23.01
C ALA A 588 22.02 -1.33 -23.18
N ALA A 589 22.20 -1.91 -21.98
CA ALA A 589 22.07 -3.32 -21.61
C ALA A 589 23.36 -4.13 -21.38
N GLY A 590 23.35 -4.85 -20.25
CA GLY A 590 24.09 -6.10 -20.11
C GLY A 590 24.45 -6.51 -18.68
N LEU A 591 23.50 -7.11 -17.95
CA LEU A 591 23.80 -8.04 -16.85
C LEU A 591 24.60 -9.25 -17.38
N ALA A 592 25.53 -9.81 -16.59
CA ALA A 592 25.31 -11.07 -15.86
C ALA A 592 26.59 -11.77 -15.32
N ALA A 593 26.39 -12.37 -14.15
CA ALA A 593 26.99 -13.61 -13.60
C ALA A 593 28.28 -13.56 -12.75
N ALA A 594 28.17 -14.31 -11.64
CA ALA A 594 29.00 -14.33 -10.45
C ALA A 594 30.17 -15.33 -10.48
N ALA A 595 31.16 -15.10 -9.61
CA ALA A 595 31.94 -16.15 -8.95
C ALA A 595 32.44 -15.67 -7.58
N VAL A 596 32.35 -16.58 -6.59
CA VAL A 596 32.60 -16.43 -5.15
C VAL A 596 34.08 -16.69 -4.82
N ALA A 597 34.67 -15.94 -3.88
CA ALA A 597 35.51 -16.48 -2.78
C ALA A 597 36.01 -15.41 -1.78
N THR A 598 35.45 -15.47 -0.56
CA THR A 598 36.07 -15.35 0.78
C THR A 598 37.14 -14.30 1.09
N THR A 599 36.87 -13.45 2.09
CA THR A 599 37.88 -12.99 3.06
C THR A 599 37.35 -13.09 4.49
N VAL A 600 38.22 -13.59 5.37
CA VAL A 600 38.04 -13.83 6.80
C VAL A 600 38.61 -12.61 7.54
N ALA A 601 37.84 -11.99 8.44
CA ALA A 601 38.36 -11.03 9.42
C ALA A 601 38.38 -11.71 10.80
N GLY A 602 39.60 -12.05 11.24
CA GLY A 602 39.90 -12.63 12.54
C GLY A 602 40.22 -11.57 13.59
N ALA A 603 39.85 -11.90 14.81
CA ALA A 603 40.00 -11.14 16.05
C ALA A 603 41.42 -10.63 16.35
N ALA A 604 41.49 -9.47 17.01
CA ALA A 604 42.64 -9.06 17.81
C ALA A 604 42.29 -9.27 19.30
N MET A 605 43.05 -10.15 19.96
CA MET A 605 43.13 -10.25 21.42
C MET A 605 44.44 -9.62 21.89
N LEU A 606 44.35 -8.79 22.94
CA LEU A 606 45.47 -8.44 23.82
C LEU A 606 45.17 -9.07 25.20
N ALA A 607 46.10 -9.89 25.69
CA ALA A 607 46.29 -10.21 27.11
C ALA A 607 47.55 -9.43 27.56
N SER A 608 47.70 -8.90 28.77
CA SER A 608 47.59 -9.49 30.12
C SER A 608 47.16 -8.38 31.12
N ASP A 609 46.67 -8.60 32.35
CA ASP A 609 47.27 -9.34 33.48
C ASP A 609 46.23 -9.59 34.61
N ARG A 610 46.63 -10.50 35.50
CA ARG A 610 45.98 -11.02 36.73
C ARG A 610 45.45 -9.95 37.70
N ASP A 611 44.31 -10.20 38.36
CA ASP A 611 44.27 -10.60 39.78
C ASP A 611 42.84 -10.93 40.32
N ASN A 612 42.86 -11.66 41.43
CA ASN A 612 41.88 -12.46 42.19
C ASN A 612 40.55 -11.85 42.71
N ALA A 613 39.70 -12.80 43.16
CA ALA A 613 38.58 -12.76 44.14
C ALA A 613 37.20 -12.33 43.59
N GLY A 614 36.07 -12.99 43.87
CA GLY A 614 35.66 -14.05 44.81
C GLY A 614 34.14 -13.88 45.07
N ASP A 615 33.46 -14.97 45.47
CA ASP A 615 32.04 -15.12 45.86
C ASP A 615 30.95 -14.90 44.79
N ASP A 616 30.14 -15.90 44.41
CA ASP A 616 29.16 -16.74 45.14
C ASP A 616 27.81 -16.04 45.41
N SER A 617 26.72 -16.74 45.02
CA SER A 617 25.31 -16.66 45.49
C SER A 617 24.52 -15.37 45.14
N GLU A 618 23.30 -15.36 44.59
CA GLU A 618 22.13 -16.27 44.50
C GLU A 618 21.43 -16.13 43.13
#